data_AF-A0A959KFM2-F1
#
_entry.id   AF-A0A959KFM2-F1
#
_cell.length_a   1.000
_cell.length_b   1.000
_cell.length_c   1.000
_cell.angle_alpha   90.00
_cell.angle_beta   90.00
_cell.angle_gamma   90.00
#
_symmetry.space_group_name_H-M   'P 1'
#
loop_
_entity.id
_entity.type
_entity.pdbx_description
1 polymer ?
#
loop_
_entity_poly.entity_id
_entity_poly.type
_entity_poly.pdbx_seq_one_letter_code
_entity_poly.pdbx_strand_id
1 'polypeptide(L)'
;RSCYLSNGKWPVSMILRVPIGAYGSGGPYHSTSVESVVTNIRGIKIAYPSNGADLKGLMKAAYYDPNPVVIFEHKGLYWSKVPGTELAKTIMPDKDYVLPFGKARTALEANPERTKAGESLLVVTYGMGVHWAINAAKELDGRIEVLDLRTLYPLDTEAMYEAAKKHGRCLVVTEEPVNGTFAQSLAARIQENCFEWLDAPVRTIGSENLPAIPLNSTLEQTMILSAEKVRQALVDLLEY
;
A
#
# COMPACT_ATOMS: atom_id res chain seq x y z
N ARG A 1 -5.13 2.38 -23.80
CA ARG A 1 -4.67 1.70 -25.05
C ARG A 1 -4.54 2.62 -26.26
N SER A 2 -5.18 3.80 -26.31
CA SER A 2 -5.08 4.75 -27.44
C SER A 2 -3.63 5.02 -27.91
N CYS A 3 -2.74 5.38 -26.97
CA CYS A 3 -1.34 5.67 -27.28
C CYS A 3 -0.62 4.49 -27.97
N TYR A 4 -0.84 3.26 -27.52
CA TYR A 4 -0.26 2.06 -28.14
C TYR A 4 -0.80 1.81 -29.56
N LEU A 5 -2.13 1.81 -29.74
CA LEU A 5 -2.76 1.53 -31.04
C LEU A 5 -2.49 2.62 -32.08
N SER A 6 -2.26 3.84 -31.63
CA SER A 6 -1.96 4.98 -32.49
C SER A 6 -0.47 5.19 -32.75
N ASN A 7 0.40 4.32 -32.22
CA ASN A 7 1.85 4.47 -32.25
C ASN A 7 2.30 5.87 -31.75
N GLY A 8 1.79 6.27 -30.58
CA GLY A 8 2.12 7.53 -29.93
C GLY A 8 1.37 8.77 -30.42
N LYS A 9 0.55 8.67 -31.48
CA LYS A 9 -0.13 9.84 -32.07
C LYS A 9 -1.25 10.42 -31.19
N TRP A 10 -1.93 9.57 -30.42
CA TRP A 10 -3.11 9.95 -29.64
C TRP A 10 -2.95 9.61 -28.15
N PRO A 11 -2.19 10.43 -27.39
CA PRO A 11 -2.09 10.30 -25.94
C PRO A 11 -3.41 10.63 -25.25
N VAL A 12 -3.58 10.16 -24.01
CA VAL A 12 -4.79 10.42 -23.19
C VAL A 12 -4.32 10.99 -21.86
N SER A 13 -4.12 12.31 -21.82
CA SER A 13 -3.72 13.04 -20.62
C SER A 13 -4.94 13.22 -19.71
N MET A 14 -5.08 12.35 -18.72
CA MET A 14 -6.26 12.34 -17.83
C MET A 14 -5.85 11.87 -16.44
N ILE A 15 -6.37 12.56 -15.42
CA ILE A 15 -6.29 12.12 -14.03
C ILE A 15 -7.71 11.72 -13.56
N LEU A 16 -7.87 10.46 -13.16
CA LEU A 16 -9.07 9.96 -12.52
C LEU A 16 -8.79 9.78 -11.01
N ARG A 17 -9.48 10.58 -10.19
CA ARG A 17 -9.37 10.51 -8.73
C ARG A 17 -10.52 9.66 -8.17
N VAL A 18 -10.20 8.70 -7.33
CA VAL A 18 -11.17 7.75 -6.80
C VAL A 18 -11.06 7.70 -5.27
N PRO A 19 -12.01 8.32 -4.54
CA PRO A 19 -12.15 8.12 -3.11
C PRO A 19 -12.50 6.67 -2.82
N ILE A 20 -11.70 6.02 -1.97
CA ILE A 20 -11.75 4.57 -1.76
C ILE A 20 -11.63 4.22 -0.27
N GLY A 21 -11.88 2.96 0.08
CA GLY A 21 -11.62 2.41 1.41
C GLY A 21 -12.66 2.76 2.49
N ALA A 22 -12.70 1.93 3.52
CA ALA A 22 -13.56 2.04 4.68
C ALA A 22 -13.09 3.15 5.62
N TYR A 23 -14.03 3.81 6.28
CA TYR A 23 -13.73 4.94 7.18
C TYR A 23 -14.75 5.10 8.31
N GLY A 24 -15.51 4.03 8.59
CA GLY A 24 -16.62 4.03 9.54
C GLY A 24 -17.96 4.35 8.88
N SER A 25 -18.83 3.34 8.81
CA SER A 25 -20.22 3.41 8.35
C SER A 25 -20.44 3.78 6.88
N GLY A 26 -19.47 3.52 6.00
CA GLY A 26 -19.63 3.70 4.55
C GLY A 26 -20.48 2.60 3.90
N GLY A 27 -20.57 1.44 4.53
CA GLY A 27 -21.37 0.32 4.04
C GLY A 27 -20.92 -0.24 2.68
N PRO A 28 -21.81 -0.98 2.00
CA PRO A 28 -21.42 -1.88 0.91
C PRO A 28 -20.99 -1.17 -0.39
N TYR A 29 -21.40 0.08 -0.59
CA TYR A 29 -21.19 0.80 -1.86
C TYR A 29 -20.14 1.90 -1.77
N HIS A 30 -19.71 2.27 -0.56
CA HIS A 30 -18.78 3.37 -0.38
C HIS A 30 -17.47 2.95 0.27
N SER A 31 -17.31 1.73 0.76
CA SER A 31 -16.09 1.36 1.49
C SER A 31 -15.13 0.47 0.70
N THR A 32 -15.48 0.06 -0.52
CA THR A 32 -14.73 -0.96 -1.27
C THR A 32 -13.36 -0.47 -1.74
N SER A 33 -12.34 -1.31 -1.57
CA SER A 33 -11.04 -1.21 -2.23
C SER A 33 -11.02 -2.07 -3.51
N VAL A 34 -10.45 -1.55 -4.59
CA VAL A 34 -10.59 -2.09 -5.97
C VAL A 34 -9.27 -2.10 -6.74
N GLU A 35 -8.14 -1.98 -6.05
CA GLU A 35 -6.84 -1.91 -6.70
C GLU A 35 -6.55 -3.16 -7.55
N SER A 36 -7.03 -4.34 -7.18
CA SER A 36 -6.85 -5.56 -7.97
C SER A 36 -7.49 -5.47 -9.35
N VAL A 37 -8.69 -4.89 -9.44
CA VAL A 37 -9.38 -4.70 -10.73
C VAL A 37 -8.61 -3.70 -11.60
N VAL A 38 -8.20 -2.59 -11.01
CA VAL A 38 -7.58 -1.48 -11.76
C VAL A 38 -6.15 -1.81 -12.17
N THR A 39 -5.37 -2.49 -11.33
CA THR A 39 -3.97 -2.91 -11.64
C THR A 39 -3.87 -3.92 -12.78
N ASN A 40 -4.98 -4.60 -13.12
CA ASN A 40 -5.05 -5.48 -14.28
C ASN A 40 -5.32 -4.75 -15.61
N ILE A 41 -5.68 -3.47 -15.57
CA ILE A 41 -5.86 -2.66 -16.79
C ILE A 41 -4.49 -2.22 -17.31
N ARG A 42 -4.10 -2.69 -18.50
CA ARG A 42 -2.81 -2.33 -19.12
C ARG A 42 -2.84 -0.97 -19.82
N GLY A 43 -1.79 -0.18 -19.60
CA GLY A 43 -1.60 1.13 -20.22
C GLY A 43 -2.20 2.31 -19.45
N ILE A 44 -2.41 2.15 -18.14
CA ILE A 44 -2.71 3.23 -17.18
C ILE A 44 -1.60 3.27 -16.11
N LYS A 45 -1.44 4.40 -15.42
CA LYS A 45 -0.65 4.49 -14.18
C LYS A 45 -1.56 4.55 -12.98
N ILE A 46 -1.10 4.08 -11.82
CA ILE A 46 -1.92 3.95 -10.61
C ILE A 46 -1.12 4.40 -9.39
N ALA A 47 -1.56 5.46 -8.74
CA ALA A 47 -1.04 5.90 -7.45
C ALA A 47 -2.01 5.56 -6.31
N TYR A 48 -1.46 5.25 -5.14
CA TYR A 48 -2.19 5.08 -3.90
C TYR A 48 -1.43 5.72 -2.72
N PRO A 49 -1.42 7.07 -2.64
CA PRO A 49 -0.71 7.81 -1.61
C PRO A 49 -1.22 7.51 -0.19
N SER A 50 -0.30 7.54 0.78
CA SER A 50 -0.60 7.34 2.21
C SER A 50 -0.70 8.64 3.01
N ASN A 51 -0.32 9.79 2.43
CA ASN A 51 -0.30 11.08 3.12
C ASN A 51 -0.41 12.27 2.13
N GLY A 52 -0.62 13.46 2.68
CA GLY A 52 -0.83 14.69 1.90
C GLY A 52 0.35 15.08 1.01
N ALA A 53 1.59 14.90 1.46
CA ALA A 53 2.78 15.18 0.67
C ALA A 53 2.84 14.26 -0.56
N ASP A 54 2.64 12.96 -0.36
CA ASP A 54 2.63 11.99 -1.47
C ASP A 54 1.51 12.27 -2.47
N LEU A 55 0.30 12.58 -2.00
CA LEU A 55 -0.82 12.96 -2.87
C LEU A 55 -0.46 14.19 -3.71
N LYS A 56 0.11 15.24 -3.10
CA LYS A 56 0.52 16.45 -3.83
C LYS A 56 1.55 16.13 -4.91
N GLY A 57 2.63 15.43 -4.54
CA GLY A 57 3.73 15.14 -5.44
C GLY A 57 3.31 14.26 -6.63
N LEU A 58 2.53 13.20 -6.36
CA LEU A 58 2.03 12.29 -7.40
C LEU A 58 0.96 12.93 -8.27
N MET A 59 0.09 13.78 -7.70
CA MET A 59 -0.88 14.55 -8.49
C MET A 59 -0.17 15.49 -9.47
N LYS A 60 0.92 16.16 -9.04
CA LYS A 60 1.69 17.04 -9.91
C LYS A 60 2.42 16.24 -11.00
N ALA A 61 2.98 15.08 -10.67
CA ALA A 61 3.54 14.18 -11.69
C ALA A 61 2.48 13.69 -12.69
N ALA A 62 1.28 13.35 -12.21
CA ALA A 62 0.18 12.89 -13.04
C ALA A 62 -0.30 13.96 -14.02
N TYR A 63 -0.30 15.22 -13.59
CA TYR A 63 -0.67 16.35 -14.44
C TYR A 63 0.25 16.52 -15.65
N TYR A 64 1.55 16.22 -15.50
CA TYR A 64 2.51 16.27 -16.59
C TYR A 64 2.62 14.96 -17.39
N ASP A 65 1.86 13.93 -17.02
CA ASP A 65 1.92 12.63 -17.68
C ASP A 65 0.96 12.56 -18.88
N PRO A 66 1.43 12.17 -20.08
CA PRO A 66 0.55 12.06 -21.25
C PRO A 66 -0.35 10.80 -21.23
N ASN A 67 -0.27 9.98 -20.19
CA ASN A 67 -1.04 8.75 -20.03
C ASN A 67 -2.19 8.93 -19.03
N PRO A 68 -3.22 8.05 -19.11
CA PRO A 68 -4.27 8.01 -18.11
C PRO A 68 -3.69 7.56 -16.76
N VAL A 69 -3.94 8.36 -15.72
CA VAL A 69 -3.50 8.10 -14.35
C VAL A 69 -4.72 7.96 -13.45
N VAL A 70 -4.76 6.88 -12.66
CA VAL A 70 -5.72 6.69 -11.57
C VAL A 70 -5.03 7.01 -10.25
N ILE A 71 -5.68 7.81 -9.40
CA ILE A 71 -5.19 8.14 -8.06
C ILE A 71 -6.25 7.69 -7.06
N PHE A 72 -5.90 6.67 -6.28
CA PHE A 72 -6.72 6.20 -5.17
C PHE A 72 -6.51 7.06 -3.94
N GLU A 73 -7.60 7.49 -3.33
CA GLU A 73 -7.58 8.39 -2.18
C GLU A 73 -8.34 7.76 -1.04
N HIS A 74 -7.63 7.13 -0.11
CA HIS A 74 -8.28 6.44 1.00
C HIS A 74 -9.01 7.47 1.89
N LYS A 75 -10.33 7.34 2.01
CA LYS A 75 -11.19 8.35 2.65
C LYS A 75 -10.93 8.50 4.13
N GLY A 76 -10.52 7.42 4.79
CA GLY A 76 -10.12 7.46 6.20
C GLY A 76 -8.88 8.32 6.47
N LEU A 77 -8.07 8.61 5.45
CA LEU A 77 -6.87 9.45 5.56
C LEU A 77 -7.18 10.93 5.38
N TYR A 78 -8.33 11.27 4.78
CA TYR A 78 -8.75 12.66 4.69
C TYR A 78 -8.91 13.26 6.08
N TRP A 79 -8.18 14.36 6.33
CA TRP A 79 -8.14 15.07 7.60
C TRP A 79 -7.75 14.20 8.81
N SER A 80 -7.13 13.04 8.58
CA SER A 80 -6.92 12.00 9.59
C SER A 80 -8.21 11.59 10.31
N LYS A 81 -9.27 11.32 9.55
CA LYS A 81 -10.59 10.93 10.09
C LYS A 81 -10.55 9.66 10.96
N VAL A 82 -9.70 8.71 10.62
CA VAL A 82 -9.55 7.45 11.37
C VAL A 82 -8.46 7.62 12.43
N PRO A 83 -8.69 7.23 13.70
CA PRO A 83 -7.67 7.29 14.74
C PRO A 83 -6.37 6.58 14.34
N GLY A 84 -5.21 7.15 14.68
CA GLY A 84 -3.90 6.57 14.35
C GLY A 84 -3.40 6.93 12.94
N THR A 85 -4.06 7.86 12.24
CA THR A 85 -3.67 8.33 10.89
C THR A 85 -3.10 9.74 10.90
N GLU A 86 -2.58 10.22 12.04
CA GLU A 86 -2.09 11.59 12.20
C GLU A 86 -0.95 11.91 11.22
N LEU A 87 -0.14 10.90 10.87
CA LEU A 87 0.94 11.00 9.88
C LEU A 87 0.43 11.25 8.44
N ALA A 88 -0.88 11.08 8.18
CA ALA A 88 -1.46 11.44 6.88
C ALA A 88 -1.48 12.95 6.67
N LYS A 89 -1.53 13.74 7.75
CA LYS A 89 -1.38 15.20 7.72
C LYS A 89 0.10 15.55 7.72
N THR A 90 0.55 16.11 6.62
CA THR A 90 1.93 16.58 6.46
C THR A 90 1.96 18.09 6.38
N ILE A 91 3.11 18.69 6.70
CA ILE A 91 3.39 20.06 6.31
C ILE A 91 3.26 20.14 4.78
N MET A 92 2.59 21.17 4.29
CA MET A 92 2.41 21.37 2.86
C MET A 92 3.78 21.48 2.19
N PRO A 93 4.14 20.59 1.25
CA PRO A 93 5.42 20.66 0.56
C PRO A 93 5.54 21.94 -0.27
N ASP A 94 6.73 22.20 -0.80
CA ASP A 94 6.97 23.29 -1.74
C ASP A 94 6.02 23.25 -2.96
N LYS A 95 5.78 24.40 -3.61
CA LYS A 95 4.96 24.49 -4.83
C LYS A 95 5.50 23.59 -5.95
N ASP A 96 6.81 23.40 -6.00
CA ASP A 96 7.53 22.63 -7.01
C ASP A 96 7.80 21.18 -6.65
N TYR A 97 7.24 20.71 -5.53
CA TYR A 97 7.29 19.31 -5.12
C TYR A 97 6.59 18.39 -6.13
N VAL A 98 7.36 17.46 -6.70
CA VAL A 98 6.91 16.42 -7.63
C VAL A 98 7.49 15.09 -7.16
N LEU A 99 6.68 14.03 -7.17
CA LEU A 99 7.16 12.68 -6.90
C LEU A 99 7.06 11.83 -8.17
N PRO A 100 8.14 11.14 -8.57
CA PRO A 100 8.07 10.24 -9.71
C PRO A 100 7.17 9.03 -9.41
N PHE A 101 6.40 8.61 -10.41
CA PHE A 101 5.70 7.33 -10.36
C PHE A 101 6.69 6.17 -10.31
N GLY A 102 6.31 5.11 -9.59
CA GLY A 102 7.11 3.89 -9.46
C GLY A 102 8.31 4.06 -8.54
N LYS A 103 8.20 4.95 -7.55
CA LYS A 103 9.16 5.08 -6.46
C LYS A 103 8.49 4.86 -5.10
N ALA A 104 8.88 3.78 -4.44
CA ALA A 104 8.47 3.48 -3.07
C ALA A 104 9.20 4.38 -2.06
N ARG A 105 8.76 4.38 -0.80
CA ARG A 105 9.40 5.07 0.32
C ARG A 105 9.41 4.15 1.53
N THR A 106 10.53 4.09 2.22
CA THR A 106 10.58 3.55 3.58
C THR A 106 9.89 4.52 4.54
N ALA A 107 8.67 4.20 4.95
CA ALA A 107 7.84 5.04 5.83
C ALA A 107 8.19 4.85 7.31
N LEU A 108 8.81 3.72 7.66
CA LEU A 108 9.38 3.42 8.96
C LEU A 108 10.60 2.52 8.72
N GLU A 109 11.76 2.90 9.26
CA GLU A 109 12.95 2.06 9.23
C GLU A 109 12.99 1.12 10.44
N ALA A 110 13.41 -0.12 10.24
CA ALA A 110 13.75 -1.01 11.34
C ALA A 110 15.07 -0.56 12.01
N ASN A 111 15.24 -0.91 13.29
CA ASN A 111 16.48 -0.73 14.01
C ASN A 111 17.61 -1.52 13.31
N PRO A 112 18.72 -0.86 12.93
CA PRO A 112 19.83 -1.52 12.24
C PRO A 112 20.44 -2.72 12.98
N GLU A 113 20.43 -2.71 14.32
CA GLU A 113 20.93 -3.82 15.14
C GLU A 113 20.01 -5.05 15.02
N ARG A 114 18.69 -4.83 15.06
CA ARG A 114 17.70 -5.90 14.84
C ARG A 114 17.78 -6.47 13.43
N THR A 115 18.02 -5.63 12.43
CA THR A 115 18.23 -6.08 11.05
C THR A 115 19.51 -6.91 10.91
N LYS A 116 20.63 -6.47 11.49
CA LYS A 116 21.89 -7.25 11.46
C LYS A 116 21.78 -8.58 12.18
N ALA A 117 20.94 -8.67 13.21
CA ALA A 117 20.67 -9.91 13.94
C ALA A 117 19.71 -10.87 13.21
N GLY A 118 19.13 -10.48 12.06
CA GLY A 118 18.13 -11.29 11.36
C GLY A 118 16.78 -11.33 12.07
N GLU A 119 16.50 -10.36 12.94
CA GLU A 119 15.29 -10.30 13.78
C GLU A 119 14.25 -9.29 13.26
N SER A 120 14.52 -8.69 12.10
CA SER A 120 13.64 -7.69 11.50
C SER A 120 12.69 -8.27 10.46
N LEU A 121 11.63 -7.54 10.13
CA LEU A 121 10.59 -7.96 9.19
C LEU A 121 10.13 -6.76 8.35
N LEU A 122 9.99 -6.98 7.04
CA LEU A 122 9.48 -5.99 6.09
C LEU A 122 7.95 -6.06 5.94
N VAL A 123 7.28 -4.93 6.09
CA VAL A 123 5.90 -4.74 5.65
C VAL A 123 5.87 -4.00 4.32
N VAL A 124 5.27 -4.61 3.29
CA VAL A 124 5.02 -3.98 1.98
C VAL A 124 3.54 -3.59 1.89
N THR A 125 3.25 -2.30 1.72
CA THR A 125 1.86 -1.81 1.72
C THR A 125 1.71 -0.44 1.05
N TYR A 126 0.52 0.13 1.11
CA TYR A 126 0.12 1.39 0.48
C TYR A 126 -1.15 1.94 1.15
N GLY A 127 -1.49 3.21 0.89
CA GLY A 127 -2.72 3.82 1.42
C GLY A 127 -2.84 3.71 2.95
N MET A 128 -3.99 3.23 3.43
CA MET A 128 -4.26 3.05 4.86
C MET A 128 -3.38 1.98 5.52
N GLY A 129 -2.94 0.98 4.76
CA GLY A 129 -2.11 -0.10 5.29
C GLY A 129 -0.78 0.38 5.88
N VAL A 130 -0.24 1.49 5.37
CA VAL A 130 0.95 2.15 5.95
C VAL A 130 0.71 2.55 7.40
N HIS A 131 -0.46 3.11 7.71
CA HIS A 131 -0.80 3.55 9.06
C HIS A 131 -1.07 2.36 9.99
N TRP A 132 -1.73 1.30 9.51
CA TRP A 132 -1.89 0.08 10.30
C TRP A 132 -0.54 -0.55 10.64
N ALA A 133 0.37 -0.63 9.67
CA ALA A 133 1.71 -1.19 9.86
C ALA A 133 2.56 -0.37 10.84
N ILE A 134 2.60 0.96 10.69
CA ILE A 134 3.35 1.84 11.59
C ILE A 134 2.81 1.76 13.02
N ASN A 135 1.49 1.71 13.19
CA ASN A 135 0.89 1.60 14.52
C ASN A 135 1.17 0.23 15.15
N ALA A 136 1.09 -0.86 14.37
CA ALA A 136 1.44 -2.20 14.83
C ALA A 136 2.92 -2.32 15.25
N ALA A 137 3.81 -1.63 14.53
CA ALA A 137 5.25 -1.66 14.79
C ALA A 137 5.66 -1.05 16.14
N LYS A 138 4.84 -0.18 16.75
CA LYS A 138 5.16 0.51 18.02
C LYS A 138 5.47 -0.44 19.17
N GLU A 139 4.89 -1.65 19.15
CA GLU A 139 5.05 -2.65 20.21
C GLU A 139 6.06 -3.75 19.85
N LEU A 140 6.79 -3.59 18.74
CA LEU A 140 7.67 -4.63 18.20
C LEU A 140 9.16 -4.27 18.26
N ASP A 141 9.52 -3.35 19.15
CA ASP A 141 10.90 -2.99 19.51
C ASP A 141 11.79 -2.65 18.30
N GLY A 142 11.23 -1.87 17.37
CA GLY A 142 11.96 -1.42 16.18
C GLY A 142 12.29 -2.53 15.18
N ARG A 143 11.69 -3.71 15.27
CA ARG A 143 11.95 -4.82 14.33
C ARG A 143 11.31 -4.65 12.96
N ILE A 144 10.40 -3.69 12.80
CA ILE A 144 9.57 -3.59 11.59
C ILE A 144 10.05 -2.45 10.70
N GLU A 145 10.26 -2.76 9.42
CA GLU A 145 10.42 -1.79 8.34
C GLU A 145 9.11 -1.71 7.54
N VAL A 146 8.62 -0.50 7.22
CA VAL A 146 7.40 -0.31 6.43
C VAL A 146 7.76 0.34 5.11
N LEU A 147 7.58 -0.39 4.01
CA LEU A 147 7.73 0.09 2.65
C LEU A 147 6.36 0.51 2.10
N ASP A 148 6.20 1.82 1.93
CA ASP A 148 5.06 2.44 1.26
C ASP A 148 5.30 2.46 -0.25
N LEU A 149 4.54 1.67 -1.00
CA LEU A 149 4.72 1.55 -2.44
C LEU A 149 4.44 2.87 -3.17
N ARG A 150 3.49 3.69 -2.68
CA ARG A 150 2.97 4.93 -3.28
C ARG A 150 2.35 4.79 -4.68
N THR A 151 2.92 3.95 -5.54
CA THR A 151 2.51 3.63 -6.90
C THR A 151 2.30 2.13 -7.03
N LEU A 152 1.14 1.72 -7.53
CA LEU A 152 0.83 0.32 -7.81
C LEU A 152 1.20 -0.07 -9.24
N TYR A 153 1.22 0.89 -10.16
CA TYR A 153 1.74 0.70 -11.50
C TYR A 153 2.29 2.02 -12.10
N PRO A 154 3.55 2.06 -12.60
CA PRO A 154 4.56 1.00 -12.50
C PRO A 154 4.99 0.74 -11.05
N LEU A 155 5.28 -0.51 -10.71
CA LEU A 155 5.69 -0.91 -9.37
C LEU A 155 7.21 -0.71 -9.18
N ASP A 156 7.64 -0.23 -8.01
CA ASP A 156 9.05 -0.17 -7.62
C ASP A 156 9.55 -1.53 -7.13
N THR A 157 9.74 -2.46 -8.06
CA THR A 157 10.15 -3.83 -7.73
C THR A 157 11.56 -3.88 -7.15
N GLU A 158 12.45 -2.98 -7.56
CA GLU A 158 13.82 -2.90 -7.04
C GLU A 158 13.82 -2.61 -5.55
N ALA A 159 13.15 -1.53 -5.11
CA ALA A 159 13.05 -1.20 -3.70
C ALA A 159 12.37 -2.32 -2.88
N MET A 160 11.32 -2.93 -3.44
CA MET A 160 10.60 -4.03 -2.80
C MET A 160 11.48 -5.26 -2.59
N TYR A 161 12.25 -5.68 -3.60
CA TYR A 161 13.10 -6.86 -3.51
C TYR A 161 14.33 -6.60 -2.63
N GLU A 162 14.97 -5.44 -2.73
CA GLU A 162 16.11 -5.11 -1.88
C GLU A 162 15.73 -5.06 -0.40
N ALA A 163 14.57 -4.47 -0.07
CA ALA A 163 14.05 -4.51 1.29
C ALA A 163 13.72 -5.96 1.73
N ALA A 164 13.14 -6.78 0.86
CA ALA A 164 12.81 -8.16 1.21
C ALA A 164 14.07 -8.99 1.53
N LYS A 165 15.11 -8.87 0.71
CA LYS A 165 16.42 -9.52 0.95
C LYS A 165 17.10 -9.02 2.21
N LYS A 166 16.96 -7.73 2.54
CA LYS A 166 17.51 -7.12 3.76
C LYS A 166 16.91 -7.71 5.03
N HIS A 167 15.61 -8.04 5.01
CA HIS A 167 14.87 -8.44 6.21
C HIS A 167 14.60 -9.93 6.34
N GLY A 168 14.57 -10.69 5.23
CA GLY A 168 14.34 -12.14 5.22
C GLY A 168 12.93 -12.60 5.58
N ARG A 169 12.13 -11.75 6.25
CA ARG A 169 10.71 -11.98 6.51
C ARG A 169 9.88 -10.84 5.92
N CYS A 170 8.78 -11.18 5.24
CA CYS A 170 7.95 -10.19 4.56
C CYS A 170 6.46 -10.43 4.78
N LEU A 171 5.73 -9.36 5.13
CA LEU A 171 4.28 -9.29 5.21
C LEU A 171 3.75 -8.27 4.19
N VAL A 172 2.89 -8.72 3.28
CA VAL A 172 2.14 -7.82 2.39
C VAL A 172 0.80 -7.48 3.04
N VAL A 173 0.50 -6.19 3.18
CA VAL A 173 -0.73 -5.70 3.83
C VAL A 173 -1.58 -4.96 2.81
N THR A 174 -2.85 -5.34 2.69
CA THR A 174 -3.87 -4.65 1.89
C THR A 174 -5.16 -4.45 2.69
N GLU A 175 -6.01 -3.53 2.24
CA GLU A 175 -7.40 -3.43 2.71
C GLU A 175 -8.35 -4.33 1.91
N GLU A 176 -8.03 -4.71 0.67
CA GLU A 176 -8.82 -5.68 -0.09
C GLU A 176 -8.89 -7.04 0.65
N PRO A 177 -9.93 -7.85 0.40
CA PRO A 177 -9.88 -9.28 0.69
C PRO A 177 -8.63 -9.92 0.08
N VAL A 178 -8.03 -10.93 0.72
CA VAL A 178 -6.72 -11.45 0.26
C VAL A 178 -6.81 -12.27 -1.03
N ASN A 179 -7.86 -13.07 -1.21
CA ASN A 179 -7.91 -14.09 -2.25
C ASN A 179 -7.96 -13.51 -3.67
N GLY A 180 -7.01 -13.89 -4.52
CA GLY A 180 -6.96 -13.54 -5.94
C GLY A 180 -6.54 -12.08 -6.22
N THR A 181 -5.83 -11.44 -5.29
CA THR A 181 -5.58 -10.00 -5.33
C THR A 181 -4.20 -9.58 -5.77
N PHE A 182 -4.06 -8.28 -6.05
CA PHE A 182 -2.79 -7.60 -6.27
C PHE A 182 -1.80 -7.87 -5.15
N ALA A 183 -2.24 -7.88 -3.89
CA ALA A 183 -1.40 -8.18 -2.73
C ALA A 183 -0.80 -9.59 -2.79
N GLN A 184 -1.58 -10.61 -3.17
CA GLN A 184 -1.04 -11.96 -3.40
C GLN A 184 -0.06 -11.99 -4.58
N SER A 185 -0.29 -11.19 -5.63
CA SER A 185 0.70 -11.07 -6.72
C SER A 185 2.02 -10.43 -6.24
N LEU A 186 1.98 -9.46 -5.32
CA LEU A 186 3.19 -8.91 -4.72
C LEU A 186 3.93 -9.98 -3.92
N ALA A 187 3.22 -10.73 -3.08
CA ALA A 187 3.82 -11.81 -2.29
C ALA A 187 4.46 -12.88 -3.18
N ALA A 188 3.78 -13.32 -4.23
CA ALA A 188 4.32 -14.26 -5.21
C ALA A 188 5.60 -13.73 -5.89
N ARG A 189 5.60 -12.46 -6.31
CA ARG A 189 6.78 -11.83 -6.90
C ARG A 189 7.97 -11.79 -5.93
N ILE A 190 7.74 -11.45 -4.67
CA ILE A 190 8.79 -11.45 -3.65
C ILE A 190 9.29 -12.88 -3.44
N GLN A 191 8.39 -13.84 -3.29
CA GLN A 191 8.74 -15.25 -3.13
C GLN A 191 9.61 -15.76 -4.28
N GLU A 192 9.22 -15.49 -5.54
CA GLU A 192 9.95 -15.94 -6.73
C GLU A 192 11.33 -15.30 -6.87
N ASN A 193 11.45 -14.00 -6.56
CA ASN A 193 12.66 -13.23 -6.85
C ASN A 193 13.61 -13.12 -5.65
N CYS A 194 13.14 -13.48 -4.45
CA CYS A 194 13.91 -13.37 -3.21
C CYS A 194 13.98 -14.70 -2.43
N PHE A 195 13.58 -15.83 -3.02
CA PHE A 195 13.47 -17.12 -2.32
C PHE A 195 14.68 -17.47 -1.46
N GLU A 196 15.89 -17.32 -2.02
CA GLU A 196 17.16 -17.69 -1.36
C GLU A 196 17.52 -16.80 -0.17
N TRP A 197 16.82 -15.67 0.02
CA TRP A 197 17.03 -14.73 1.12
C TRP A 197 15.91 -14.77 2.15
N LEU A 198 14.86 -15.58 1.95
CA LEU A 198 13.70 -15.59 2.83
C LEU A 198 13.85 -16.66 3.92
N ASP A 199 13.69 -16.23 5.17
CA ASP A 199 13.69 -17.09 6.37
C ASP A 199 12.29 -17.66 6.69
N ALA A 200 11.25 -17.05 6.12
CA ALA A 200 9.85 -17.43 6.31
C ALA A 200 9.05 -17.23 5.01
N PRO A 201 7.91 -17.94 4.82
CA PRO A 201 7.05 -17.71 3.67
C PRO A 201 6.53 -16.26 3.66
N VAL A 202 6.49 -15.63 2.49
CA VAL A 202 5.88 -14.30 2.36
C VAL A 202 4.39 -14.41 2.70
N ARG A 203 3.96 -13.73 3.76
CA ARG A 203 2.55 -13.72 4.17
C ARG A 203 1.82 -12.55 3.54
N THR A 204 0.52 -12.72 3.32
CA THR A 204 -0.38 -11.64 2.90
C THR A 204 -1.55 -11.58 3.87
N ILE A 205 -1.87 -10.37 4.34
CA ILE A 205 -3.04 -10.12 5.18
C ILE A 205 -3.89 -9.00 4.56
N GLY A 206 -5.20 -9.15 4.69
CA GLY A 206 -6.22 -8.31 4.07
C GLY A 206 -7.57 -8.56 4.73
N SER A 207 -8.59 -7.79 4.34
CA SER A 207 -9.91 -7.88 4.99
C SER A 207 -10.52 -9.28 4.82
N GLU A 208 -11.53 -9.59 5.63
CA GLU A 208 -12.26 -10.85 5.51
C GLU A 208 -12.87 -11.02 4.10
N ASN A 209 -12.86 -12.25 3.59
CA ASN A 209 -13.32 -12.56 2.23
C ASN A 209 -14.85 -12.62 2.14
N LEU A 210 -15.47 -11.46 2.26
CA LEU A 210 -16.92 -11.24 2.24
C LEU A 210 -17.33 -10.38 1.05
N PRO A 211 -18.55 -10.54 0.52
CA PRO A 211 -18.99 -9.86 -0.70
C PRO A 211 -19.20 -8.35 -0.53
N ALA A 212 -19.37 -7.85 0.69
CA ALA A 212 -19.62 -6.44 0.92
C ALA A 212 -19.28 -6.01 2.35
N ILE A 213 -18.87 -4.74 2.49
CA ILE A 213 -18.58 -4.14 3.79
C ILE A 213 -19.89 -3.82 4.50
N PRO A 214 -20.11 -4.34 5.72
CA PRO A 214 -21.37 -4.20 6.45
C PRO A 214 -21.57 -2.76 6.95
N LEU A 215 -22.83 -2.35 7.10
CA LEU A 215 -23.20 -1.07 7.73
C LEU A 215 -23.09 -1.11 9.26
N ASN A 216 -23.21 -2.29 9.86
CA ASN A 216 -23.05 -2.47 11.30
C ASN A 216 -21.57 -2.27 11.67
N SER A 217 -21.30 -1.35 12.60
CA SER A 217 -19.94 -0.96 12.98
C SER A 217 -19.12 -2.11 13.58
N THR A 218 -19.73 -2.98 14.39
CA THR A 218 -19.06 -4.16 14.94
C THR A 218 -18.65 -5.11 13.83
N LEU A 219 -19.54 -5.39 12.88
CA LEU A 219 -19.23 -6.26 11.75
C LEU A 219 -18.20 -5.62 10.80
N GLU A 220 -18.22 -4.29 10.61
CA GLU A 220 -17.23 -3.57 9.81
C GLU A 220 -15.84 -3.69 10.43
N GLN A 221 -15.72 -3.50 11.76
CA GLN A 221 -14.48 -3.69 12.51
C GLN A 221 -13.98 -5.15 12.45
N THR A 222 -14.89 -6.11 12.48
CA THR A 222 -14.54 -7.53 12.33
C THR A 222 -14.05 -7.84 10.92
N MET A 223 -14.63 -7.26 9.88
CA MET A 223 -14.25 -7.50 8.49
C MET A 223 -12.94 -6.78 8.11
N ILE A 224 -12.82 -5.49 8.41
CA ILE A 224 -11.72 -4.64 7.95
C ILE A 224 -10.46 -4.87 8.77
N LEU A 225 -9.30 -4.65 8.16
CA LEU A 225 -8.03 -4.66 8.89
C LEU A 225 -7.96 -3.60 9.99
N SER A 226 -7.09 -3.87 10.95
CA SER A 226 -6.72 -2.93 12.01
C SER A 226 -5.25 -3.10 12.34
N ALA A 227 -4.67 -2.11 13.03
CA ALA A 227 -3.31 -2.21 13.54
C ALA A 227 -3.13 -3.47 14.42
N GLU A 228 -4.15 -3.85 15.21
CA GLU A 228 -4.07 -5.03 16.08
C GLU A 228 -4.01 -6.34 15.27
N LYS A 229 -4.82 -6.48 14.22
CA LYS A 229 -4.76 -7.66 13.33
C LYS A 229 -3.42 -7.75 12.60
N VAL A 230 -2.88 -6.60 12.17
CA VAL A 230 -1.53 -6.53 11.57
C VAL A 230 -0.47 -6.90 12.59
N ARG A 231 -0.55 -6.40 13.83
CA ARG A 231 0.38 -6.70 14.92
C ARG A 231 0.43 -8.20 15.19
N GLN A 232 -0.72 -8.88 15.28
CA GLN A 232 -0.76 -10.32 15.49
C GLN A 232 -0.05 -11.07 14.36
N ALA A 233 -0.34 -10.73 13.10
CA ALA A 233 0.33 -11.36 11.95
C ALA A 233 1.85 -11.11 11.92
N LEU A 234 2.30 -9.95 12.41
CA LEU A 234 3.73 -9.65 12.55
C LEU A 234 4.39 -10.49 13.64
N VAL A 235 3.75 -10.66 14.80
CA VAL A 235 4.23 -11.53 15.87
C VAL A 235 4.35 -12.96 15.37
N ASP A 236 3.30 -13.50 14.76
CA ASP A 236 3.29 -14.87 14.25
C ASP A 236 4.39 -15.11 13.21
N LEU A 237 4.69 -14.12 12.37
CA LEU A 237 5.73 -14.23 11.34
C LEU A 237 7.15 -14.04 11.90
N LEU A 238 7.33 -13.22 12.94
CA LEU A 238 8.61 -13.07 13.66
C LEU A 238 9.00 -14.35 14.42
N GLU A 239 8.01 -15.16 14.82
CA GLU A 239 8.20 -16.43 15.55
C GLU A 239 8.35 -17.66 14.64
N TYR A 240 8.30 -17.50 13.31
CA TYR A 240 8.48 -18.56 12.31
C TYR A 240 9.94 -19.05 12.25
#